data_AF-A0A835Z7V8-F1
#
_entry.id   AF-A0A835Z7V8-F1
#
_cell.length_a   1.000
_cell.length_b   1.000
_cell.length_c   1.000
_cell.angle_alpha   90.00
_cell.angle_beta   90.00
_cell.angle_gamma   90.00
#
_symmetry.space_group_name_H-M   'P 1'
#
loop_
_entity.id
_entity.type
_entity.pdbx_description
1 polymer ?
#
loop_
_entity_poly.entity_id
_entity_poly.type
_entity_poly.pdbx_seq_one_letter_code
_entity_poly.pdbx_strand_id
1 'polypeptide(L)'
;MTIMGVRLGRDLQTELSVNRGDSAAHRIEALRVYLEDRLGLSPFLGAYRYLKRIGEGPGADTDAAVTAQLEMLMGGAEQLTHLPALLQLIAVEERFDET
;
A
#
# COMPACT_ATOMS: atom_id res chain seq x y z
N MET A 1 -27.69 -35.86 -2.05
CA MET A 1 -27.52 -34.43 -1.74
C MET A 1 -26.01 -34.21 -1.63
N THR A 2 -25.41 -33.71 -2.70
CA THR A 2 -23.95 -33.65 -2.89
C THR A 2 -23.45 -32.30 -2.43
N ILE A 3 -22.58 -32.24 -1.42
CA ILE A 3 -21.79 -31.04 -1.12
C ILE A 3 -20.37 -31.31 -1.59
N MET A 4 -20.01 -30.60 -2.66
CA MET A 4 -18.71 -30.62 -3.30
C MET A 4 -17.61 -30.07 -2.39
N GLY A 5 -16.55 -30.87 -2.26
CA GLY A 5 -15.14 -30.48 -2.36
C GLY A 5 -14.68 -29.13 -1.81
N VAL A 6 -14.11 -29.15 -0.60
CA VAL A 6 -13.13 -28.15 -0.16
C VAL A 6 -11.77 -28.58 -0.69
N ARG A 7 -11.31 -27.98 -1.80
CA ARG A 7 -9.91 -28.06 -2.22
C ARG A 7 -9.14 -26.93 -1.54
N LEU A 8 -8.37 -27.28 -0.51
CA LEU A 8 -7.20 -26.50 -0.09
C LEU A 8 -6.12 -26.62 -1.17
N GLY A 9 -6.07 -25.67 -2.10
CA GLY A 9 -4.87 -25.35 -2.89
C GLY A 9 -4.39 -23.98 -2.42
N ARG A 10 -3.25 -23.85 -1.73
CA ARG A 10 -1.96 -23.54 -2.38
C ARG A 10 -2.16 -22.68 -3.63
N ASP A 11 -2.26 -21.37 -3.41
CA ASP A 11 -1.75 -20.32 -4.30
C ASP A 11 -1.79 -18.99 -3.51
N LEU A 12 -1.05 -18.94 -2.39
CA LEU A 12 -0.65 -17.69 -1.72
C LEU A 12 0.58 -17.08 -2.44
N GLN A 13 0.62 -17.24 -3.76
CA GLN A 13 1.44 -16.50 -4.70
C GLN A 13 0.49 -15.70 -5.59
N THR A 14 -0.25 -14.76 -5.02
CA THR A 14 -0.63 -13.59 -5.82
C THR A 14 0.58 -12.66 -5.80
N GLU A 15 1.61 -13.08 -6.54
CA GLU A 15 2.42 -12.12 -7.27
C GLU A 15 1.41 -11.21 -7.96
N LEU A 16 1.32 -9.95 -7.54
CA LEU A 16 0.71 -8.91 -8.35
C LEU A 16 1.55 -8.86 -9.63
N SER A 17 1.24 -9.75 -10.58
CA SER A 17 1.84 -9.82 -11.91
C SER A 17 1.32 -8.64 -12.69
N VAL A 18 1.78 -7.46 -12.30
CA VAL A 18 1.56 -6.21 -12.99
C VAL A 18 2.25 -6.33 -14.34
N ASN A 19 1.45 -6.49 -15.38
CA ASN A 19 1.98 -6.70 -16.72
C ASN A 19 2.45 -5.35 -17.26
N ARG A 20 3.49 -5.31 -18.12
CA ARG A 20 3.97 -4.05 -18.73
C ARG A 20 2.89 -3.35 -19.58
N GLY A 21 1.82 -4.07 -19.95
CA GLY A 21 0.65 -3.56 -20.66
C GLY A 21 -0.46 -2.99 -19.77
N ASP A 22 -0.38 -3.12 -18.44
CA ASP A 22 -1.38 -2.53 -17.56
C ASP A 22 -1.24 -1.01 -17.57
N SER A 23 -2.34 -0.30 -17.82
CA SER A 23 -2.41 1.16 -17.69
C SER A 23 -1.95 1.56 -16.28
N ALA A 24 -1.30 2.72 -16.13
CA ALA A 24 -0.89 3.23 -14.82
C ALA A 24 -2.05 3.24 -13.79
N ALA A 25 -3.28 3.54 -14.25
CA ALA A 25 -4.50 3.46 -13.46
C ALA A 25 -4.76 2.07 -12.84
N HIS A 26 -4.54 0.99 -13.59
CA HIS A 26 -4.68 -0.39 -13.07
C HIS A 26 -3.62 -0.71 -12.00
N ARG A 27 -2.40 -0.19 -12.14
CA ARG A 27 -1.35 -0.36 -11.12
C ARG A 27 -1.67 0.37 -9.82
N ILE A 28 -2.18 1.59 -9.94
CA ILE A 28 -2.62 2.41 -8.81
C ILE A 28 -3.74 1.68 -8.06
N GLU A 29 -4.75 1.20 -8.79
CA GLU A 29 -5.87 0.50 -8.18
C GLU A 29 -5.45 -0.82 -7.51
N ALA A 30 -4.60 -1.62 -8.17
CA ALA A 30 -4.10 -2.86 -7.60
C ALA A 30 -3.30 -2.65 -6.30
N LEU A 31 -2.45 -1.61 -6.26
CA LEU A 31 -1.69 -1.25 -5.06
C LEU A 31 -2.60 -0.74 -3.93
N ARG A 32 -3.63 0.05 -4.26
CA ARG A 32 -4.63 0.52 -3.30
C ARG A 32 -5.38 -0.65 -2.66
N VAL A 33 -5.93 -1.54 -3.47
CA VAL A 33 -6.67 -2.71 -2.99
C VAL A 33 -5.78 -3.62 -2.15
N TYR A 34 -4.53 -3.84 -2.58
CA TYR A 34 -3.56 -4.62 -1.80
C TYR A 34 -3.28 -4.00 -0.43
N LEU A 35 -3.02 -2.68 -0.37
CA LEU A 35 -2.73 -1.99 0.89
C LEU A 35 -3.97 -1.93 1.81
N GLU A 36 -5.15 -1.75 1.24
CA GLU A 36 -6.41 -1.78 2.00
C GLU A 36 -6.68 -3.17 2.59
N ASP A 37 -6.45 -4.24 1.84
CA ASP A 37 -6.61 -5.63 2.33
C ASP A 37 -5.61 -5.96 3.45
N ARG A 38 -4.36 -5.48 3.35
CA ARG A 38 -3.30 -5.80 4.31
C ARG A 38 -3.33 -4.96 5.58
N LEU A 39 -3.59 -3.66 5.45
CA LEU A 39 -3.52 -2.70 6.57
C LEU A 39 -4.91 -2.39 7.14
N GLY A 40 -5.96 -2.63 6.38
CA GLY A 40 -7.27 -2.04 6.61
C GLY A 40 -7.35 -0.59 6.12
N LEU A 41 -8.57 -0.16 5.82
CA LEU A 41 -8.84 1.14 5.21
C LEU A 41 -8.32 2.32 6.04
N SER A 42 -8.62 2.36 7.34
CA SER A 42 -8.24 3.50 8.19
C SER A 42 -6.72 3.62 8.38
N PRO A 43 -5.97 2.54 8.71
CA PRO A 43 -4.51 2.60 8.79
C PRO A 43 -3.85 2.98 7.47
N PHE A 44 -4.31 2.40 6.36
CA PHE A 44 -3.85 2.75 5.02
C PHE A 44 -4.01 4.25 4.73
N LEU A 45 -5.22 4.79 4.87
CA LEU A 45 -5.50 6.20 4.57
C LEU A 45 -4.72 7.15 5.50
N GLY A 46 -4.54 6.78 6.77
CA GLY A 46 -3.77 7.53 7.74
C GLY A 46 -2.31 7.67 7.31
N ALA A 47 -1.66 6.54 7.02
CA ALA A 47 -0.27 6.50 6.58
C ALA A 47 -0.08 7.20 5.22
N TYR A 48 -0.97 6.96 4.26
CA TYR A 48 -0.94 7.59 2.94
C TYR A 48 -0.98 9.12 3.02
N ARG A 49 -1.95 9.68 3.76
CA ARG A 49 -2.09 11.14 3.93
C ARG A 49 -0.91 11.75 4.65
N TYR A 50 -0.39 11.05 5.65
CA TYR A 50 0.78 11.49 6.39
C TYR A 50 2.00 11.61 5.48
N LEU A 51 2.27 10.57 4.66
CA LEU A 51 3.38 10.56 3.71
C LEU A 51 3.27 11.65 2.64
N LYS A 52 2.09 11.86 2.04
CA LYS A 52 1.89 12.97 1.09
C LYS A 52 2.18 14.33 1.73
N ARG A 53 1.68 14.57 2.94
CA ARG A 53 1.90 15.83 3.65
C ARG A 53 3.37 16.11 3.95
N ILE A 54 4.14 15.09 4.37
CA ILE A 54 5.57 15.29 4.67
C ILE A 54 6.43 15.39 3.41
N GLY A 55 5.99 14.80 2.29
CA GLY A 55 6.63 14.98 0.97
C GLY A 55 6.43 16.38 0.38
N GLU A 56 5.33 17.05 0.73
CA GLU A 56 4.98 18.39 0.26
C GLU A 56 5.49 19.54 1.15
N GLY A 57 5.89 19.25 2.40
CA GLY A 57 6.24 20.26 3.41
C GLY A 57 7.75 20.50 3.58
N PRO A 58 8.17 21.66 4.13
CA PRO A 58 9.56 21.87 4.53
C PRO A 58 9.91 20.90 5.66
N GLY A 59 10.73 19.89 5.36
CA GLY A 59 11.07 18.79 6.25
C GLY A 59 11.68 19.26 7.57
N ALA A 60 10.86 19.24 8.63
CA ALA A 60 11.28 19.51 10.00
C ALA A 60 11.28 18.26 10.89
N ASP A 61 10.72 17.15 10.40
CA ASP A 61 10.63 15.90 11.14
C ASP A 61 11.89 15.04 10.93
N THR A 62 12.38 14.45 12.01
CA THR A 62 13.49 13.50 11.95
C THR A 62 12.99 12.14 11.46
N ASP A 63 13.86 11.36 10.82
CA ASP A 63 13.54 10.00 10.33
C ASP A 63 12.93 9.10 11.43
N ALA A 64 13.41 9.26 12.67
CA ALA A 64 12.89 8.53 13.83
C ALA A 64 11.45 8.95 14.19
N ALA A 65 11.13 10.24 14.14
CA ALA A 65 9.78 10.74 14.40
C ALA A 65 8.81 10.30 13.31
N VAL A 66 9.24 10.32 12.05
CA VAL A 66 8.47 9.82 10.90
C VAL A 66 8.17 8.33 11.05
N THR A 67 9.18 7.54 11.41
CA THR A 67 9.02 6.09 11.59
C THR A 67 8.05 5.78 12.72
N ALA A 68 8.22 6.39 13.90
CA ALA A 68 7.31 6.19 15.04
C ALA A 68 5.86 6.60 14.71
N GLN A 69 5.67 7.68 13.96
CA GLN A 69 4.35 8.12 13.54
C GLN A 69 3.70 7.14 12.55
N LEU A 70 4.48 6.57 11.62
CA LEU A 70 4.02 5.55 10.69
C LEU A 70 3.66 4.25 11.41
N GLU A 71 4.45 3.80 12.39
CA GLU A 71 4.12 2.62 13.20
C GLU A 71 2.75 2.78 13.88
N MET A 72 2.51 3.94 14.50
CA MET A 72 1.22 4.24 15.13
C MET A 72 0.06 4.27 14.13
N LEU A 73 0.27 4.87 12.95
CA LEU A 73 -0.78 4.99 11.93
C LEU A 73 -1.09 3.67 11.25
N MET A 74 -0.07 2.85 10.99
CA MET A 74 -0.20 1.56 10.31
C MET A 74 -0.66 0.44 11.24
N GLY A 75 -0.69 0.68 12.56
CA GLY A 75 -1.18 -0.27 13.56
C GLY A 75 -0.11 -1.19 14.14
N GLY A 76 1.18 -0.88 13.92
CA GLY A 76 2.30 -1.64 14.46
C GLY A 76 3.56 -1.58 13.60
N ALA A 77 4.70 -1.96 14.18
CA ALA A 77 5.98 -1.99 13.49
C ALA A 77 6.03 -3.09 12.41
N GLU A 78 5.30 -4.18 12.59
CA GLU A 78 5.17 -5.27 11.62
C GLU A 78 4.55 -4.80 10.30
N GLN A 79 3.70 -3.78 10.36
CA GLN A 79 3.01 -3.24 9.20
C GLN A 79 3.92 -2.34 8.35
N LEU A 80 5.04 -1.85 8.90
CA LEU A 80 6.06 -1.10 8.15
C LEU A 80 6.66 -1.91 6.98
N THR A 81 6.52 -3.24 6.97
CA THR A 81 6.88 -4.07 5.82
C THR A 81 6.14 -3.66 4.53
N HIS A 82 4.97 -3.02 4.67
CA HIS A 82 4.16 -2.52 3.56
C HIS A 82 4.50 -1.07 3.17
N LEU A 83 5.39 -0.39 3.90
CA LEU A 83 5.82 0.98 3.59
C LEU A 83 6.38 1.14 2.17
N PRO A 84 7.22 0.21 1.63
CA PRO A 84 7.69 0.32 0.25
C PRO A 84 6.55 0.31 -0.78
N ALA A 85 5.51 -0.50 -0.56
CA ALA A 85 4.34 -0.55 -1.44
C ALA A 85 3.53 0.74 -1.36
N LEU A 86 3.42 1.34 -0.17
CA LEU A 86 2.76 2.63 0.03
C LEU A 86 3.50 3.79 -0.64
N LEU A 87 4.83 3.82 -0.53
CA LEU A 87 5.67 4.81 -1.23
C LEU A 87 5.60 4.62 -2.75
N GLN A 88 5.58 3.37 -3.22
CA GLN A 88 5.41 3.07 -4.64
C GLN A 88 4.06 3.54 -5.17
N LEU A 89 2.97 3.39 -4.39
CA LEU A 89 1.66 3.92 -4.76
C LEU A 89 1.72 5.44 -4.97
N ILE A 90 2.27 6.19 -4.01
CA ILE A 90 2.39 7.65 -4.10
C ILE A 90 3.19 8.05 -5.33
N ALA A 91 4.36 7.44 -5.56
CA ALA A 91 5.21 7.77 -6.69
C ALA A 91 4.57 7.44 -8.06
N VAL A 92 3.73 6.39 -8.15
CA VAL A 92 3.02 6.06 -9.39
C VAL A 92 1.84 7.01 -9.62
N GLU A 93 1.13 7.42 -8.57
CA GLU A 93 0.05 8.42 -8.67
C GLU A 93 0.61 9.79 -9.10
N GLU A 94 1.69 10.27 -8.51
CA GLU A 94 2.31 11.56 -8.89
C GLU A 94 2.71 11.60 -10.37
N ARG A 95 3.34 10.53 -10.87
CA ARG A 95 3.73 10.44 -12.29
C ARG A 95 2.53 10.30 -13.24
N PHE A 96 1.39 9.85 -12.74
CA PHE A 96 0.15 9.77 -13.52
C PHE A 96 -0.55 11.12 -13.59
N ASP A 97 -0.51 11.90 -12.51
CA ASP A 97 -1.10 13.24 -12.46
C ASP A 97 -0.33 14.26 -13.34
N GLU A 98 0.93 13.97 -13.69
CA GLU A 98 1.76 14.77 -14.60
C GLU A 98 1.52 14.53 -16.11
N THR A 99 0.74 13.51 -16.48
CA THR A 99 0.46 13.13 -17.89
C THR A 99 -0.90 13.57 -18.40
#